data_AF-A0AAE1VK13-F1
#
_entry.id   AF-A0AAE1VK13-F1
#
_cell.length_a   1.000
_cell.length_b   1.000
_cell.length_c   1.000
_cell.angle_alpha   90.00
_cell.angle_beta   90.00
_cell.angle_gamma   90.00
#
_symmetry.space_group_name_H-M   'P 1'
#
loop_
_entity.id
_entity.type
_entity.pdbx_description
1 polymer ?
#
loop_
_entity_poly.entity_id
_entity_poly.type
_entity_poly.pdbx_seq_one_letter_code
_entity_poly.pdbx_strand_id
1 'polypeptide(L)'
;MPCLLHSLLPLSSILFPNSPVYDGPFAFNSPKPKSLHTITAISKTKSETRINNKAEDDYYATLKALNSKGRFPRKSLGQHYMLNSEVNEQLVAAADVQEGDLVVEIGPGTGSLTNVLVNSGATVLAIEKDPYMAALVTERFSSLDCVKVLQEDFTKCHIRSHLSTVSQSGKNSSGVKPQYAKVVSNLPFNISTEVIKQLLPMGDIFSEVVLLLQEEAAVRMVDSSLRSSEYRPINIFINFYSDPEYKFKVPRTNFFPQPKVDAAVVSFRLKQPVDYPPVSSAKSFFSMVNCAFNGKRKMLRKTLQHVCSSLEIEEALVSAGLPSTSRPEELTLDDFVRLHNTIVKA
;
A
#
# COMPACT_ATOMS: atom_id res chain seq x y z
N MET A 1 -45.57 6.41 -50.39
CA MET A 1 -44.90 5.22 -50.97
C MET A 1 -43.59 4.97 -50.23
N PRO A 2 -43.23 3.71 -49.96
CA PRO A 2 -42.97 3.25 -48.59
C PRO A 2 -41.56 2.67 -48.34
N CYS A 3 -41.30 2.46 -47.04
CA CYS A 3 -40.58 1.39 -46.33
C CYS A 3 -39.72 0.36 -47.09
N LEU A 4 -38.60 -0.04 -46.43
CA LEU A 4 -38.20 -1.43 -46.05
C LEU A 4 -36.78 -1.34 -45.44
N LEU A 5 -36.52 -1.53 -44.13
CA LEU A 5 -36.55 -2.72 -43.26
C LEU A 5 -35.61 -3.88 -43.67
N HIS A 6 -34.91 -4.41 -42.66
CA HIS A 6 -34.15 -5.68 -42.55
C HIS A 6 -32.66 -5.66 -43.00
N SER A 7 -31.70 -6.29 -42.30
CA SER A 7 -31.74 -7.28 -41.20
C SER A 7 -30.37 -7.38 -40.50
N LEU A 8 -30.40 -7.78 -39.23
CA LEU A 8 -29.29 -8.23 -38.39
C LEU A 8 -28.92 -9.69 -38.69
N LEU A 9 -27.67 -10.07 -38.35
CA LEU A 9 -27.16 -11.34 -37.74
C LEU A 9 -25.73 -11.68 -38.28
N PRO A 10 -24.95 -12.60 -37.65
CA PRO A 10 -24.17 -12.40 -36.43
C PRO A 10 -22.66 -12.74 -36.62
N LEU A 11 -21.77 -12.18 -35.79
CA LEU A 11 -20.36 -12.60 -35.74
C LEU A 11 -20.16 -13.65 -34.64
N SER A 12 -20.15 -14.91 -35.05
CA SER A 12 -19.57 -16.03 -34.29
C SER A 12 -18.12 -16.25 -34.69
N SER A 13 -17.36 -16.85 -33.76
CA SER A 13 -16.03 -17.49 -33.93
C SER A 13 -14.84 -16.59 -34.26
N ILE A 14 -14.09 -16.20 -33.23
CA ILE A 14 -12.64 -15.95 -33.36
C ILE A 14 -11.92 -17.05 -32.57
N LEU A 15 -11.26 -17.92 -33.33
CA LEU A 15 -10.40 -19.02 -32.89
C LEU A 15 -9.08 -18.47 -32.33
N PHE A 16 -8.59 -19.09 -31.26
CA PHE A 16 -7.25 -18.88 -30.70
C PHE A 16 -6.17 -19.46 -31.62
N PRO A 17 -4.98 -18.83 -31.75
CA PRO A 17 -3.87 -19.43 -32.49
C PRO A 17 -3.12 -20.49 -31.66
N ASN A 18 -2.80 -21.58 -32.36
CA ASN A 18 -2.08 -22.77 -31.90
C ASN A 18 -0.66 -22.48 -31.38
N SER A 19 -0.26 -23.23 -30.36
CA SER A 19 1.12 -23.40 -29.91
C SER A 19 1.94 -24.23 -30.91
N PRO A 20 3.25 -23.97 -31.10
CA PRO A 20 4.07 -24.82 -31.94
C PRO A 20 4.55 -26.07 -31.19
N VAL A 21 4.38 -27.21 -31.85
CA VAL A 21 4.97 -28.51 -31.55
C VAL A 21 6.45 -28.49 -31.92
N TYR A 22 7.33 -28.94 -31.01
CA TYR A 22 8.71 -29.29 -31.33
C TYR A 22 8.88 -30.80 -31.13
N ASP A 23 9.10 -31.51 -32.24
CA ASP A 23 9.55 -32.90 -32.30
C ASP A 23 11.08 -32.94 -32.43
N GLY A 24 11.73 -33.86 -31.72
CA GLY A 24 13.16 -34.17 -31.89
C GLY A 24 13.67 -35.19 -30.87
N PRO A 25 14.22 -36.36 -31.29
CA PRO A 25 14.42 -37.51 -30.43
C PRO A 25 15.81 -37.53 -29.79
N PHE A 26 15.90 -37.83 -28.49
CA PHE A 26 17.12 -38.33 -27.86
C PHE A 26 16.82 -39.52 -26.95
N ALA A 27 17.25 -40.69 -27.41
CA ALA A 27 17.30 -41.91 -26.64
C ALA A 27 18.42 -41.83 -25.61
N PHE A 28 18.10 -42.05 -24.33
CA PHE A 28 19.09 -42.44 -23.32
C PHE A 28 18.54 -43.57 -22.44
N ASN A 29 19.33 -44.64 -22.40
CA ASN A 29 19.15 -45.84 -21.60
C ASN A 29 18.99 -45.52 -20.10
N SER A 30 17.99 -46.12 -19.46
CA SER A 30 17.84 -46.18 -18.01
C SER A 30 18.37 -47.52 -17.47
N PRO A 31 19.22 -47.54 -16.42
CA PRO A 31 19.46 -48.74 -15.64
C PRO A 31 18.46 -48.82 -14.47
N LYS A 32 17.86 -50.00 -14.32
CA LYS A 32 17.05 -50.42 -13.15
C LYS A 32 17.84 -50.33 -11.84
N PRO A 33 17.23 -49.94 -10.71
CA PRO A 33 17.71 -50.34 -9.40
C PRO A 33 17.03 -51.63 -8.92
N LYS A 34 17.84 -52.48 -8.29
CA LYS A 34 17.47 -53.75 -7.66
C LYS A 34 16.80 -53.53 -6.30
N SER A 35 15.95 -54.49 -5.94
CA SER A 35 15.37 -54.72 -4.61
C SER A 35 16.42 -54.78 -3.49
N LEU A 36 16.05 -54.39 -2.25
CA LEU A 36 15.85 -55.31 -1.11
C LEU A 36 15.63 -54.57 0.23
N HIS A 37 14.82 -55.23 1.07
CA HIS A 37 14.68 -55.17 2.54
C HIS A 37 13.69 -54.20 3.21
N THR A 38 12.52 -54.81 3.49
CA THR A 38 11.71 -54.78 4.71
C THR A 38 12.44 -54.33 5.99
N ILE A 39 11.94 -53.27 6.66
CA ILE A 39 12.01 -53.11 8.12
C ILE A 39 10.67 -52.53 8.63
N THR A 40 9.98 -53.40 9.37
CA THR A 40 9.10 -53.24 10.54
C THR A 40 8.53 -51.85 10.89
N ALA A 41 7.21 -51.82 10.94
CA ALA A 41 6.39 -50.76 11.53
C ALA A 41 6.66 -50.56 13.03
N ILE A 42 6.82 -49.30 13.46
CA ILE A 42 6.55 -48.86 14.83
C ILE A 42 5.74 -47.57 14.75
N SER A 43 4.52 -47.61 15.27
CA SER A 43 3.65 -46.46 15.45
C SER A 43 4.23 -45.51 16.50
N LYS A 44 4.34 -44.23 16.18
CA LYS A 44 4.21 -43.15 17.17
C LYS A 44 3.59 -41.93 16.47
N THR A 45 2.51 -41.48 17.08
CA THR A 45 1.58 -40.46 16.64
C THR A 45 2.04 -39.06 17.07
N LYS A 46 1.53 -38.08 16.30
CA LYS A 46 1.42 -36.63 16.54
C LYS A 46 2.61 -35.76 16.10
N SER A 47 2.22 -34.68 15.41
CA SER A 47 2.98 -33.48 15.05
C SER A 47 3.81 -33.56 13.77
N GLU A 48 3.15 -33.61 12.61
CA GLU A 48 3.75 -33.18 11.34
C GLU A 48 2.66 -32.90 10.30
N THR A 49 2.04 -31.72 10.40
CA THR A 49 1.30 -31.12 9.29
C THR A 49 1.74 -29.66 9.16
N ARG A 50 3.04 -29.46 8.93
CA ARG A 50 3.49 -28.26 8.22
C ARG A 50 3.11 -28.47 6.77
N ILE A 51 1.97 -27.90 6.39
CA ILE A 51 1.45 -27.92 5.03
C ILE A 51 2.45 -27.18 4.14
N ASN A 52 3.16 -27.94 3.31
CA ASN A 52 4.08 -27.46 2.27
C ASN A 52 3.28 -27.06 1.00
N ASN A 53 2.30 -26.16 1.12
CA ASN A 53 1.52 -25.62 -0.02
C ASN A 53 1.84 -24.13 -0.27
N LYS A 54 3.12 -23.76 -0.27
CA LYS A 54 3.52 -22.35 -0.20
C LYS A 54 3.42 -21.55 -1.51
N ALA A 55 3.21 -22.19 -2.67
CA ALA A 55 3.35 -21.53 -3.98
C ALA A 55 2.13 -21.64 -4.93
N GLU A 56 1.14 -22.49 -4.67
CA GLU A 56 0.03 -22.68 -5.61
C GLU A 56 -1.15 -21.72 -5.42
N ASP A 57 -1.23 -21.02 -4.28
CA ASP A 57 -2.47 -20.37 -3.85
C ASP A 57 -2.69 -18.99 -4.51
N ASP A 58 -1.67 -18.23 -4.87
CA ASP A 58 -1.88 -16.82 -5.24
C ASP A 58 -2.27 -16.58 -6.71
N TYR A 59 -1.56 -17.17 -7.67
CA TYR A 59 -1.87 -17.01 -9.10
C TYR A 59 -3.17 -17.73 -9.47
N TYR A 60 -3.28 -19.01 -9.12
CA TYR A 60 -4.42 -19.84 -9.48
C TYR A 60 -5.68 -19.46 -8.70
N ALA A 61 -5.61 -19.09 -7.42
CA ALA A 61 -6.81 -18.60 -6.73
C ALA A 61 -7.26 -17.25 -7.29
N THR A 62 -6.34 -16.35 -7.66
CA THR A 62 -6.70 -15.07 -8.29
C THR A 62 -7.45 -15.27 -9.60
N LEU A 63 -6.92 -16.10 -10.50
CA LEU A 63 -7.60 -16.40 -11.77
C LEU A 63 -8.89 -17.20 -11.57
N LYS A 64 -8.90 -18.17 -10.66
CA LYS A 64 -10.10 -18.95 -10.33
C LYS A 64 -11.22 -18.06 -9.79
N ALA A 65 -10.91 -17.16 -8.86
CA ALA A 65 -11.83 -16.19 -8.27
C ALA A 65 -12.47 -15.26 -9.30
N LEU A 66 -11.67 -14.79 -10.27
CA LEU A 66 -12.14 -13.92 -11.35
C LEU A 66 -12.97 -14.70 -12.39
N ASN A 67 -12.49 -15.87 -12.80
CA ASN A 67 -13.12 -16.70 -13.85
C ASN A 67 -14.41 -17.36 -13.38
N SER A 68 -14.49 -17.83 -12.12
CA SER A 68 -15.65 -18.58 -11.62
C SER A 68 -16.97 -17.81 -11.69
N LYS A 69 -16.93 -16.48 -11.80
CA LYS A 69 -18.13 -15.64 -11.87
C LYS A 69 -18.10 -14.65 -13.05
N GLY A 70 -17.28 -14.92 -14.08
CA GLY A 70 -17.23 -14.14 -15.33
C GLY A 70 -16.86 -12.67 -15.16
N ARG A 71 -16.04 -12.34 -14.16
CA ARG A 71 -15.71 -10.96 -13.79
C ARG A 71 -14.34 -10.55 -14.30
N PHE A 72 -14.28 -9.35 -14.87
CA PHE A 72 -13.03 -8.73 -15.31
C PHE A 72 -12.55 -7.65 -14.33
N PRO A 73 -11.23 -7.47 -14.15
CA PRO A 73 -10.67 -6.41 -13.33
C PRO A 73 -11.16 -5.02 -13.77
N ARG A 74 -11.62 -4.21 -12.82
CA ARG A 74 -12.18 -2.88 -13.08
C ARG A 74 -11.09 -1.83 -13.13
N LYS A 75 -10.77 -1.36 -14.35
CA LYS A 75 -9.80 -0.28 -14.58
C LYS A 75 -10.13 1.00 -13.80
N SER A 76 -11.42 1.34 -13.67
CA SER A 76 -11.87 2.53 -12.91
C SER A 76 -11.56 2.47 -11.41
N LEU A 77 -11.38 1.26 -10.86
CA LEU A 77 -11.00 1.03 -9.47
C LEU A 77 -9.50 0.79 -9.30
N GLY A 78 -8.70 0.85 -10.39
CA GLY A 78 -7.27 0.62 -10.32
C GLY A 78 -6.88 -0.81 -9.93
N GLN A 79 -7.74 -1.79 -10.20
CA GLN A 79 -7.53 -3.19 -9.77
C GLN A 79 -6.36 -3.84 -10.53
N HIS A 80 -5.28 -4.13 -9.79
CA HIS A 80 -4.12 -4.90 -10.20
C HIS A 80 -3.81 -5.93 -9.11
N TYR A 81 -4.08 -7.21 -9.38
CA TYR A 81 -3.94 -8.28 -8.40
C TYR A 81 -2.53 -8.84 -8.42
N MET A 82 -1.93 -9.02 -7.24
CA MET A 82 -0.63 -9.67 -7.07
C MET A 82 -0.72 -11.15 -7.45
N LEU A 83 0.18 -11.60 -8.32
CA LEU A 83 0.29 -12.97 -8.80
C LEU A 83 1.38 -13.78 -8.07
N ASN A 84 2.26 -13.08 -7.36
CA ASN A 84 3.47 -13.62 -6.75
C ASN A 84 3.37 -13.52 -5.22
N SER A 85 3.23 -14.66 -4.57
CA SER A 85 3.12 -14.78 -3.10
C SER A 85 4.36 -14.30 -2.37
N GLU A 86 5.55 -14.49 -2.95
CA GLU A 86 6.81 -14.09 -2.35
C GLU A 86 6.89 -12.56 -2.19
N VAL A 87 6.26 -11.80 -3.09
CA VAL A 87 6.16 -10.34 -2.92
C VAL A 87 5.25 -9.98 -1.74
N ASN A 88 4.14 -10.70 -1.55
CA ASN A 88 3.26 -10.52 -0.38
C ASN A 88 4.02 -10.87 0.93
N GLU A 89 4.79 -11.96 0.95
CA GLU A 89 5.65 -12.34 2.07
C GLU A 89 6.68 -11.26 2.38
N GLN A 90 7.33 -10.70 1.36
CA GLN A 90 8.27 -9.58 1.53
C GLN A 90 7.58 -8.31 2.05
N LEU A 91 6.32 -8.05 1.65
CA LEU A 91 5.54 -6.91 2.13
C LEU A 91 5.24 -7.03 3.63
N VAL A 92 4.81 -8.21 4.06
CA VAL A 92 4.54 -8.54 5.46
C VAL A 92 5.82 -8.51 6.31
N ALA A 93 6.93 -9.02 5.77
CA ALA A 93 8.24 -8.95 6.42
C ALA A 93 8.76 -7.51 6.55
N ALA A 94 8.56 -6.66 5.54
CA ALA A 94 8.95 -5.25 5.59
C ALA A 94 8.17 -4.44 6.65
N ALA A 95 6.96 -4.89 6.99
CA ALA A 95 6.15 -4.34 8.07
C ALA A 95 6.44 -4.97 9.44
N ASP A 96 7.37 -5.93 9.50
CA ASP A 96 7.74 -6.68 10.70
C ASP A 96 6.50 -7.22 11.43
N VAL A 97 5.51 -7.75 10.69
CA VAL A 97 4.25 -8.24 11.30
C VAL A 97 4.55 -9.42 12.21
N GLN A 98 4.08 -9.32 13.45
CA GLN A 98 4.23 -10.34 14.48
C GLN A 98 2.90 -11.02 14.79
N GLU A 99 2.96 -12.20 15.39
CA GLU A 99 1.78 -12.89 15.92
C GLU A 99 1.05 -12.00 16.93
N GLY A 100 -0.27 -11.87 16.77
CA GLY A 100 -1.10 -11.01 17.60
C GLY A 100 -1.16 -9.55 17.17
N ASP A 101 -0.43 -9.12 16.13
CA ASP A 101 -0.58 -7.77 15.59
C ASP A 101 -1.97 -7.55 14.97
N LEU A 102 -2.52 -6.34 15.17
CA LEU A 102 -3.67 -5.86 14.44
C LEU A 102 -3.21 -5.14 13.18
N VAL A 103 -3.57 -5.67 12.02
CA VAL A 103 -3.19 -5.13 10.71
C VAL A 103 -4.41 -4.65 9.94
N VAL A 104 -4.33 -3.43 9.40
CA VAL A 104 -5.30 -2.92 8.44
C VAL A 104 -4.80 -3.18 7.03
N GLU A 105 -5.64 -3.78 6.21
CA GLU A 105 -5.39 -4.00 4.78
C GLU A 105 -6.41 -3.19 3.95
N ILE A 106 -5.92 -2.35 3.04
CA ILE A 106 -6.73 -1.50 2.18
C ILE A 106 -6.73 -2.10 0.77
N GLY A 107 -7.91 -2.49 0.30
CA GLY A 107 -8.10 -3.12 -1.01
C GLY A 107 -7.56 -4.55 -1.08
N PRO A 108 -8.08 -5.49 -0.27
CA PRO A 108 -7.62 -6.88 -0.26
C PRO A 108 -7.82 -7.60 -1.61
N GLY A 109 -8.74 -7.13 -2.47
CA GLY A 109 -8.98 -7.73 -3.78
C GLY A 109 -9.38 -9.21 -3.70
N THR A 110 -8.50 -10.10 -4.13
CA THR A 110 -8.71 -11.56 -4.06
C THR A 110 -8.35 -12.16 -2.70
N GLY A 111 -7.76 -11.37 -1.80
CA GLY A 111 -7.32 -11.80 -0.48
C GLY A 111 -5.97 -12.52 -0.46
N SER A 112 -5.12 -12.37 -1.48
CA SER A 112 -3.79 -12.99 -1.50
C SER A 112 -2.88 -12.42 -0.41
N LEU A 113 -2.81 -11.11 -0.25
CA LEU A 113 -2.08 -10.48 0.86
C LEU A 113 -2.74 -10.78 2.21
N THR A 114 -4.07 -10.74 2.30
CA THR A 114 -4.83 -11.16 3.49
C THR A 114 -4.41 -12.54 3.98
N ASN A 115 -4.24 -13.51 3.07
CA ASN A 115 -3.81 -14.87 3.40
C ASN A 115 -2.44 -14.90 4.07
N VAL A 116 -1.46 -14.14 3.52
CA VAL A 116 -0.11 -14.05 4.10
C VAL A 116 -0.13 -13.38 5.47
N LEU A 117 -0.93 -12.32 5.64
CA LEU A 117 -1.09 -11.64 6.93
C LEU A 117 -1.67 -12.58 8.00
N VAL A 118 -2.74 -13.31 7.69
CA VAL A 118 -3.32 -14.28 8.62
C VAL A 118 -2.34 -15.41 8.96
N ASN A 119 -1.59 -15.90 7.97
CA ASN A 119 -0.58 -16.94 8.21
C ASN A 119 0.59 -16.45 9.07
N SER A 120 0.80 -15.13 9.20
CA SER A 120 1.76 -14.54 10.15
C SER A 120 1.20 -14.43 11.58
N GLY A 121 -0.05 -14.82 11.81
CA GLY A 121 -0.72 -14.75 13.12
C GLY A 121 -1.36 -13.40 13.41
N ALA A 122 -1.52 -12.53 12.40
CA ALA A 122 -2.16 -11.23 12.56
C ALA A 122 -3.69 -11.33 12.61
N THR A 123 -4.31 -10.40 13.34
CA THR A 123 -5.73 -10.07 13.17
C THR A 123 -5.85 -9.02 12.07
N VAL A 124 -6.64 -9.28 11.04
CA VAL A 124 -6.75 -8.42 9.85
C VAL A 124 -8.09 -7.71 9.79
N LEU A 125 -8.05 -6.38 9.69
CA LEU A 125 -9.17 -5.55 9.29
C LEU A 125 -9.00 -5.14 7.82
N ALA A 126 -9.69 -5.83 6.93
CA ALA A 126 -9.65 -5.56 5.50
C ALA A 126 -10.75 -4.56 5.10
N ILE A 127 -10.39 -3.54 4.31
CA ILE A 127 -11.33 -2.50 3.83
C ILE A 127 -11.37 -2.54 2.31
N GLU A 128 -12.51 -2.93 1.76
CA GLU A 128 -12.70 -3.15 0.33
C GLU A 128 -13.85 -2.30 -0.21
N LYS A 129 -13.55 -1.51 -1.24
CA LYS A 129 -14.53 -0.62 -1.87
C LYS A 129 -15.44 -1.37 -2.83
N ASP A 130 -14.93 -2.39 -3.50
CA ASP A 130 -15.69 -3.20 -4.46
C ASP A 130 -16.56 -4.22 -3.71
N PRO A 131 -17.91 -4.08 -3.71
CA PRO A 131 -18.81 -4.95 -2.94
C PRO A 131 -18.61 -6.44 -3.22
N TYR A 132 -18.24 -6.78 -4.45
CA TYR A 132 -18.03 -8.15 -4.82
C TYR A 132 -16.70 -8.71 -4.29
N MET A 133 -15.63 -7.92 -4.32
CA MET A 133 -14.35 -8.33 -3.73
C MET A 133 -14.50 -8.45 -2.21
N ALA A 134 -15.24 -7.52 -1.58
CA ALA A 134 -15.55 -7.59 -0.16
C ALA A 134 -16.29 -8.88 0.19
N ALA A 135 -17.33 -9.24 -0.57
CA ALA A 135 -18.06 -10.49 -0.40
C ALA A 135 -17.16 -11.72 -0.62
N LEU A 136 -16.27 -11.68 -1.62
CA LEU A 136 -15.35 -12.78 -1.93
C LEU A 136 -14.35 -13.03 -0.78
N VAL A 137 -13.72 -11.97 -0.27
CA VAL A 137 -12.78 -12.06 0.85
C VAL A 137 -13.52 -12.52 2.12
N THR A 138 -14.73 -12.01 2.36
CA THR A 138 -15.58 -12.45 3.48
C THR A 138 -15.90 -13.94 3.40
N GLU A 139 -16.28 -14.44 2.22
CA GLU A 139 -16.57 -15.86 1.98
C GLU A 139 -15.31 -16.71 2.20
N ARG A 140 -14.17 -16.29 1.60
CA ARG A 140 -12.88 -17.00 1.65
C ARG A 140 -12.38 -17.20 3.08
N PHE A 141 -12.55 -16.20 3.95
CA PHE A 141 -12.05 -16.22 5.32
C PHE A 141 -13.18 -16.38 6.37
N SER A 142 -14.36 -16.83 5.96
CA SER A 142 -15.54 -16.96 6.83
C SER A 142 -15.37 -17.89 8.02
N SER A 143 -14.42 -18.83 7.96
CA SER A 143 -14.08 -19.76 9.05
C SER A 143 -13.03 -19.21 10.02
N LEU A 144 -12.51 -17.99 9.79
CA LEU A 144 -11.44 -17.39 10.57
C LEU A 144 -11.92 -16.14 11.31
N ASP A 145 -11.98 -16.22 12.63
CA ASP A 145 -12.39 -15.08 13.49
C ASP A 145 -11.38 -13.91 13.47
N CYS A 146 -10.16 -14.17 13.01
CA CYS A 146 -9.09 -13.17 12.91
C CYS A 146 -9.20 -12.27 11.66
N VAL A 147 -10.21 -12.44 10.80
CA VAL A 147 -10.42 -11.58 9.63
C VAL A 147 -11.76 -10.88 9.71
N LYS A 148 -11.75 -9.55 9.66
CA LYS A 148 -12.94 -8.72 9.52
C LYS A 148 -12.87 -7.92 8.23
N VAL A 149 -13.92 -8.01 7.41
CA VAL A 149 -14.02 -7.27 6.14
C VAL A 149 -15.04 -6.14 6.27
N LEU A 150 -14.65 -4.94 5.87
CA LEU A 150 -15.51 -3.76 5.77
C LEU A 150 -15.69 -3.39 4.30
N GLN A 151 -16.94 -3.30 3.86
CA GLN A 151 -17.26 -2.84 2.51
C GLN A 151 -17.39 -1.31 2.46
N GLU A 152 -16.26 -0.60 2.45
CA GLU A 152 -16.22 0.86 2.49
C GLU A 152 -15.17 1.43 1.52
N ASP A 153 -15.38 2.68 1.10
CA ASP A 153 -14.33 3.46 0.44
C ASP A 153 -13.37 4.00 1.50
N PHE A 154 -12.13 3.51 1.53
CA PHE A 154 -11.15 3.94 2.52
C PHE A 154 -10.99 5.46 2.58
N THR A 155 -11.03 6.15 1.44
CA THR A 155 -10.88 7.62 1.36
C THR A 155 -12.00 8.40 2.06
N LYS A 156 -13.08 7.72 2.45
CA LYS A 156 -14.23 8.26 3.18
C LYS A 156 -14.45 7.55 4.53
N CYS A 157 -13.60 6.57 4.85
CA CYS A 157 -13.73 5.73 6.03
C CYS A 157 -13.25 6.45 7.28
N HIS A 158 -13.97 6.29 8.39
CA HIS A 158 -13.53 6.76 9.70
C HIS A 158 -12.84 5.62 10.45
N ILE A 159 -11.62 5.26 10.00
CA ILE A 159 -10.88 4.08 10.47
C ILE A 159 -10.73 4.01 12.00
N ARG A 160 -10.58 5.16 12.67
CA ARG A 160 -10.47 5.24 14.14
C ARG A 160 -11.67 4.59 14.85
N SER A 161 -12.88 4.76 14.32
CA SER A 161 -14.10 4.16 14.89
C SER A 161 -14.17 2.65 14.71
N HIS A 162 -13.60 2.13 13.62
CA HIS A 162 -13.58 0.69 13.37
C HIS A 162 -12.54 -0.02 14.23
N LEU A 163 -11.36 0.58 14.40
CA LEU A 163 -10.28 -0.01 15.22
C LEU A 163 -10.62 -0.09 16.71
N SER A 164 -11.37 0.88 17.24
CA SER A 164 -11.82 0.84 18.63
C SER A 164 -12.76 -0.34 18.90
N THR A 165 -13.55 -0.75 17.91
CA THR A 165 -14.44 -1.91 18.00
C THR A 165 -13.66 -3.22 17.95
N VAL A 166 -12.68 -3.35 17.04
CA VAL A 166 -11.88 -4.57 16.88
C VAL A 166 -10.97 -4.82 18.10
N SER A 167 -10.38 -3.75 18.64
CA SER A 167 -9.49 -3.83 19.81
C SER A 167 -10.20 -4.21 21.11
N GLN A 168 -11.53 -4.11 21.17
CA GLN A 168 -12.31 -4.50 22.36
C GLN A 168 -12.62 -6.00 22.39
N SER A 169 -12.70 -6.67 21.25
CA SER A 169 -13.01 -8.11 21.16
C SER A 169 -11.84 -9.02 21.55
N GLY A 170 -10.61 -8.51 21.59
CA GLY A 170 -9.38 -9.28 21.87
C GLY A 170 -8.79 -9.12 23.28
N LYS A 171 -9.49 -8.45 24.22
CA LYS A 171 -8.92 -8.15 25.55
C LYS A 171 -8.95 -9.36 26.49
N ASN A 172 -7.88 -10.14 26.48
CA ASN A 172 -7.42 -10.86 27.67
C ASN A 172 -6.29 -10.06 28.33
N SER A 173 -6.62 -9.49 29.50
CA SER A 173 -5.80 -9.19 30.66
C SER A 173 -4.32 -8.79 30.54
N SER A 174 -3.99 -7.72 31.29
CA SER A 174 -2.68 -7.29 31.83
C SER A 174 -2.11 -6.03 31.16
N GLY A 175 -1.56 -5.13 31.98
CA GLY A 175 -1.15 -3.75 31.66
C GLY A 175 0.01 -3.60 30.67
N VAL A 176 -0.12 -4.18 29.49
CA VAL A 176 0.78 -4.02 28.35
C VAL A 176 0.52 -2.65 27.70
N LYS A 177 1.59 -2.00 27.23
CA LYS A 177 1.52 -0.76 26.41
C LYS A 177 0.45 -0.89 25.30
N PRO A 178 -0.18 0.22 24.87
CA PRO A 178 -1.09 0.16 23.73
C PRO A 178 -0.35 -0.44 22.53
N GLN A 179 -0.84 -1.58 22.04
CA GLN A 179 -0.33 -2.19 20.82
C GLN A 179 -0.84 -1.33 19.65
N TYR A 180 0.06 -0.56 19.05
CA TYR A 180 -0.25 0.18 17.85
C TYR A 180 -0.55 -0.79 16.71
N ALA A 181 -1.60 -0.50 15.96
CA ALA A 181 -1.89 -1.26 14.75
C ALA A 181 -0.81 -1.00 13.68
N LYS A 182 -0.80 -1.83 12.64
CA LYS A 182 0.00 -1.63 11.44
C LYS A 182 -0.91 -1.53 10.22
N VAL A 183 -0.41 -0.93 9.15
CA VAL A 183 -1.07 -0.96 7.84
C VAL A 183 -0.16 -1.69 6.86
N VAL A 184 -0.68 -2.70 6.18
CA VAL A 184 0.05 -3.42 5.12
C VAL A 184 -0.87 -3.56 3.92
N SER A 185 -0.52 -2.98 2.77
CA SER A 185 -1.47 -2.95 1.64
C SER A 185 -0.81 -2.85 0.27
N ASN A 186 -1.37 -3.59 -0.69
CA ASN A 186 -1.19 -3.35 -2.12
C ASN A 186 -2.23 -2.35 -2.60
N LEU A 187 -1.88 -1.06 -2.64
CA LEU A 187 -2.87 -0.02 -2.88
C LEU A 187 -3.30 0.06 -4.35
N PRO A 188 -4.59 0.30 -4.62
CA PRO A 188 -5.02 0.83 -5.91
C PRO A 188 -4.26 2.11 -6.26
N PHE A 189 -3.67 2.14 -7.45
CA PHE A 189 -2.71 3.19 -7.84
C PHE A 189 -3.29 4.62 -7.94
N ASN A 190 -4.61 4.77 -7.91
CA ASN A 190 -5.29 6.06 -8.02
C ASN A 190 -5.61 6.72 -6.68
N ILE A 191 -5.37 6.06 -5.54
CA ILE A 191 -5.76 6.59 -4.21
C ILE A 191 -4.57 6.84 -3.26
N SER A 192 -3.34 6.52 -3.66
CA SER A 192 -2.17 6.50 -2.78
C SER A 192 -1.96 7.81 -2.00
N THR A 193 -2.11 8.97 -2.64
CA THR A 193 -1.93 10.28 -1.98
C THR A 193 -2.98 10.50 -0.88
N GLU A 194 -4.24 10.17 -1.12
CA GLU A 194 -5.31 10.39 -0.15
C GLU A 194 -5.24 9.39 1.01
N VAL A 195 -4.86 8.13 0.72
CA VAL A 195 -4.58 7.12 1.75
C VAL A 195 -3.45 7.58 2.68
N ILE A 196 -2.33 8.05 2.12
CA ILE A 196 -1.18 8.56 2.90
C ILE A 196 -1.59 9.76 3.75
N LYS A 197 -2.33 10.72 3.18
CA LYS A 197 -2.80 11.90 3.93
C LYS A 197 -3.71 11.55 5.10
N GLN A 198 -4.48 10.47 4.99
CA GLN A 198 -5.36 10.01 6.04
C GLN A 198 -4.63 9.22 7.12
N LEU A 199 -3.67 8.37 6.74
CA LEU A 199 -2.98 7.45 7.65
C LEU A 199 -1.85 8.11 8.45
N LEU A 200 -0.96 8.88 7.80
CA LEU A 200 0.26 9.34 8.47
C LEU A 200 0.01 10.21 9.72
N PRO A 201 -1.02 11.08 9.79
CA PRO A 201 -1.33 11.84 11.01
C PRO A 201 -1.78 10.99 12.21
N MET A 202 -1.97 9.68 12.03
CA MET A 202 -2.53 8.75 13.02
C MET A 202 -1.45 7.95 13.76
N GLY A 203 -0.31 8.57 14.07
CA GLY A 203 0.78 7.94 14.83
C GLY A 203 0.43 7.57 16.28
N ASP A 204 -0.71 8.01 16.79
CA ASP A 204 -1.29 7.54 18.05
C ASP A 204 -2.02 6.20 17.93
N ILE A 205 -2.26 5.74 16.70
CA ILE A 205 -2.96 4.48 16.39
C ILE A 205 -2.05 3.50 15.66
N PHE A 206 -1.30 3.97 14.67
CA PHE A 206 -0.43 3.13 13.87
C PHE A 206 1.04 3.36 14.21
N SER A 207 1.81 2.28 14.24
CA SER A 207 3.27 2.34 14.38
C SER A 207 3.97 2.36 13.03
N GLU A 208 3.47 1.55 12.09
CA GLU A 208 4.09 1.31 10.79
C GLU A 208 3.02 1.26 9.70
N VAL A 209 3.32 1.88 8.56
CA VAL A 209 2.51 1.82 7.35
C VAL A 209 3.38 1.35 6.20
N VAL A 210 3.13 0.15 5.68
CA VAL A 210 3.83 -0.43 4.53
C VAL A 210 2.89 -0.56 3.35
N LEU A 211 3.25 0.10 2.25
CA LEU A 211 2.41 0.20 1.08
C LEU A 211 3.18 -0.21 -0.16
N LEU A 212 2.53 -0.97 -1.04
CA LEU A 212 2.96 -1.14 -2.42
C LEU A 212 2.27 -0.08 -3.28
N LEU A 213 3.08 0.75 -3.94
CA LEU A 213 2.66 1.87 -4.76
C LEU A 213 3.24 1.74 -6.18
N GLN A 214 2.80 2.58 -7.12
CA GLN A 214 3.55 2.78 -8.37
C GLN A 214 4.96 3.28 -8.06
N GLU A 215 5.96 2.79 -8.79
CA GLU A 215 7.36 3.15 -8.55
C GLU A 215 7.60 4.66 -8.63
N GLU A 216 7.06 5.34 -9.65
CA GLU A 216 7.17 6.80 -9.78
C GLU A 216 6.58 7.55 -8.57
N ALA A 217 5.45 7.06 -8.04
CA ALA A 217 4.84 7.64 -6.86
C ALA A 217 5.69 7.39 -5.60
N ALA A 218 6.21 6.18 -5.43
CA ALA A 218 7.10 5.81 -4.34
C ALA A 218 8.38 6.65 -4.33
N VAL A 219 9.09 6.73 -5.46
CA VAL A 219 10.31 7.55 -5.61
C VAL A 219 10.00 9.02 -5.31
N ARG A 220 8.92 9.55 -5.89
CA ARG A 220 8.52 10.94 -5.67
C ARG A 220 8.18 11.23 -4.21
N MET A 221 7.61 10.28 -3.47
CA MET A 221 7.14 10.49 -2.09
C MET A 221 8.25 10.28 -1.04
N VAL A 222 9.12 9.30 -1.27
CA VAL A 222 10.06 8.79 -0.25
C VAL A 222 11.52 9.08 -0.58
N ASP A 223 11.90 9.02 -1.86
CA ASP A 223 13.30 9.11 -2.30
C ASP A 223 13.62 10.43 -3.04
N SER A 224 12.74 11.41 -2.93
CA SER A 224 12.97 12.71 -3.58
C SER A 224 14.02 13.51 -2.82
N SER A 225 15.17 13.75 -3.45
CA SER A 225 16.18 14.65 -2.90
C SER A 225 15.70 16.11 -2.86
N LEU A 226 16.24 16.91 -1.93
CA LEU A 226 16.09 18.37 -1.98
C LEU A 226 16.55 18.90 -3.33
N ARG A 227 15.95 20.01 -3.78
CA ARG A 227 16.23 20.65 -5.08
C ARG A 227 15.89 19.80 -6.31
N SER A 228 15.23 18.65 -6.12
CA SER A 228 14.68 17.86 -7.21
C SER A 228 13.42 18.52 -7.78
N SER A 229 13.20 18.37 -9.09
CA SER A 229 11.93 18.73 -9.72
C SER A 229 10.75 17.95 -9.19
N GLU A 230 10.98 16.86 -8.45
CA GLU A 230 9.96 16.00 -7.85
C GLU A 230 9.58 16.38 -6.41
N TYR A 231 10.33 17.30 -5.77
CA TYR A 231 10.04 17.72 -4.40
C TYR A 231 8.76 18.57 -4.33
N ARG A 232 7.84 18.22 -3.43
CA ARG A 232 6.46 18.72 -3.35
C ARG A 232 6.00 18.86 -1.89
N PRO A 233 4.87 19.52 -1.63
CA PRO A 233 4.27 19.59 -0.30
C PRO A 233 4.06 18.22 0.37
N ILE A 234 3.80 17.18 -0.41
CA ILE A 234 3.61 15.83 0.12
C ILE A 234 4.89 15.28 0.79
N ASN A 235 6.08 15.68 0.35
CA ASN A 235 7.32 15.24 0.98
C ASN A 235 7.47 15.85 2.37
N ILE A 236 7.16 17.14 2.52
CA ILE A 236 7.12 17.81 3.83
C ILE A 236 6.07 17.15 4.72
N PHE A 237 4.89 16.85 4.19
CA PHE A 237 3.82 16.15 4.91
C PHE A 237 4.26 14.77 5.42
N ILE A 238 4.87 13.96 4.55
CA ILE A 238 5.36 12.62 4.91
C ILE A 238 6.43 12.71 6.00
N ASN A 239 7.44 13.56 5.81
CA ASN A 239 8.54 13.72 6.77
C ASN A 239 8.07 14.33 8.10
N PHE A 240 7.00 15.14 8.10
CA PHE A 240 6.44 15.70 9.33
C PHE A 240 5.87 14.60 10.23
N TYR A 241 5.18 13.61 9.64
CA TYR A 241 4.45 12.58 10.38
C TYR A 241 5.18 11.23 10.50
N SER A 242 6.22 11.00 9.71
CA SER A 242 6.87 9.70 9.62
C SER A 242 8.33 9.78 9.24
N ASP A 243 9.02 8.65 9.39
CA ASP A 243 10.31 8.38 8.78
C ASP A 243 10.09 7.44 7.58
N PRO A 244 10.07 7.96 6.34
CA PRO A 244 9.78 7.16 5.15
C PRO A 244 11.01 6.39 4.66
N GLU A 245 10.81 5.19 4.12
CA GLU A 245 11.88 4.38 3.55
C GLU A 245 11.43 3.64 2.28
N TYR A 246 12.26 3.69 1.23
CA TYR A 246 12.06 2.89 0.02
C TYR A 246 12.67 1.51 0.26
N LYS A 247 11.83 0.46 0.24
CA LYS A 247 12.27 -0.90 0.59
C LYS A 247 12.83 -1.63 -0.62
N PHE A 248 11.99 -1.83 -1.65
CA PHE A 248 12.40 -2.53 -2.88
C PHE A 248 11.42 -2.30 -4.02
N LYS A 249 11.92 -2.49 -5.24
CA LYS A 249 11.15 -2.43 -6.49
C LYS A 249 10.43 -3.76 -6.75
N VAL A 250 9.21 -3.69 -7.27
CA VAL A 250 8.41 -4.85 -7.70
C VAL A 250 8.10 -4.74 -9.20
N PRO A 251 8.60 -5.66 -10.04
CA PRO A 251 8.31 -5.66 -11.47
C PRO A 251 6.81 -5.79 -11.75
N ARG A 252 6.31 -5.02 -12.72
CA ARG A 252 4.90 -5.03 -13.16
C ARG A 252 4.39 -6.40 -13.63
N THR A 253 5.30 -7.30 -14.01
CA THR A 253 4.97 -8.67 -14.44
C THR A 253 4.40 -9.53 -13.32
N ASN A 254 4.52 -9.09 -12.06
CA ASN A 254 3.91 -9.76 -10.91
C ASN A 254 2.41 -9.45 -10.74
N PHE A 255 1.77 -8.73 -11.67
CA PHE A 255 0.39 -8.28 -11.51
C PHE A 255 -0.52 -8.71 -12.67
N PHE A 256 -1.81 -8.92 -12.35
CA PHE A 256 -2.88 -9.09 -13.32
C PHE A 256 -4.07 -8.14 -13.06
N PRO A 257 -4.53 -7.36 -14.06
CA PRO A 257 -3.85 -7.11 -15.32
C PRO A 257 -2.50 -6.46 -15.08
N GLN A 258 -1.56 -6.63 -16.01
CA GLN A 258 -0.26 -5.98 -15.89
C GLN A 258 -0.42 -4.45 -15.97
N PRO A 259 0.09 -3.67 -14.99
CA PRO A 259 0.08 -2.22 -15.05
C PRO A 259 1.10 -1.69 -16.06
N LYS A 260 1.01 -0.38 -16.35
CA LYS A 260 1.91 0.28 -17.30
C LYS A 260 3.32 0.49 -16.76
N VAL A 261 3.42 0.75 -15.46
CA VAL A 261 4.66 1.04 -14.74
C VAL A 261 4.93 -0.04 -13.70
N ASP A 262 6.18 -0.16 -13.28
CA ASP A 262 6.55 -1.00 -12.14
C ASP A 262 5.99 -0.43 -10.84
N ALA A 263 6.06 -1.24 -9.80
CA ALA A 263 5.66 -0.88 -8.46
C ALA A 263 6.88 -0.85 -7.52
N ALA A 264 6.66 -0.34 -6.31
CA ALA A 264 7.65 -0.35 -5.25
C ALA A 264 6.98 -0.45 -3.89
N VAL A 265 7.68 -1.09 -2.96
CA VAL A 265 7.30 -1.16 -1.56
C VAL A 265 7.99 -0.03 -0.82
N VAL A 266 7.19 0.73 -0.07
CA VAL A 266 7.64 1.80 0.81
C VAL A 266 7.09 1.58 2.21
N SER A 267 7.85 1.99 3.22
CA SER A 267 7.41 2.00 4.60
C SER A 267 7.42 3.41 5.18
N PHE A 268 6.58 3.62 6.20
CA PHE A 268 6.47 4.86 6.93
C PHE A 268 6.35 4.50 8.41
N ARG A 269 7.47 4.63 9.13
CA ARG A 269 7.45 4.53 10.59
C ARG A 269 6.83 5.80 11.15
N LEU A 270 5.66 5.71 11.77
CA LEU A 270 4.94 6.89 12.21
C LEU A 270 5.55 7.45 13.50
N LYS A 271 5.64 8.78 13.54
CA LYS A 271 6.03 9.53 14.74
C LYS A 271 4.87 9.55 15.72
N GLN A 272 5.14 9.47 17.02
CA GLN A 272 4.09 9.74 18.00
C GLN A 272 3.75 11.24 17.97
N PRO A 273 2.52 11.65 18.38
CA PRO A 273 2.16 13.07 18.42
C PRO A 273 3.11 13.97 19.22
N VAL A 274 3.77 13.41 20.24
CA VAL A 274 4.78 14.12 21.06
C VAL A 274 6.08 14.40 20.29
N ASP A 275 6.37 13.61 19.25
CA ASP A 275 7.58 13.70 18.43
C ASP A 275 7.35 14.52 17.14
N TYR A 276 6.14 15.04 16.92
CA TYR A 276 5.86 15.90 15.77
C TYR A 276 6.69 17.19 15.83
N PRO A 277 7.15 17.72 14.68
CA PRO A 277 7.90 18.96 14.65
C PRO A 277 7.16 20.09 15.37
N PRO A 278 7.86 20.90 16.18
CA PRO A 278 7.22 21.86 17.08
C PRO A 278 6.70 23.07 16.32
N VAL A 279 5.43 23.01 15.89
CA VAL A 279 4.71 24.11 15.23
C VAL A 279 3.48 24.48 16.06
N SER A 280 3.13 25.77 16.09
CA SER A 280 1.96 26.25 16.85
C SER A 280 0.64 25.62 16.38
N SER A 281 0.55 25.29 15.10
CA SER A 281 -0.60 24.58 14.52
C SER A 281 -0.17 23.84 13.25
N ALA A 282 -0.38 22.52 13.21
CA ALA A 282 -0.15 21.72 12.00
C ALA A 282 -0.98 22.24 10.82
N LYS A 283 -2.22 22.70 11.07
CA LYS A 283 -3.09 23.27 10.03
C LYS A 283 -2.48 24.53 9.41
N SER A 284 -2.00 25.46 10.24
CA SER A 284 -1.36 26.69 9.75
C SER A 284 -0.05 26.39 9.03
N PHE A 285 0.76 25.49 9.58
CA PHE A 285 1.99 25.01 8.97
C PHE A 285 1.78 24.44 7.56
N PHE A 286 0.86 23.48 7.39
CA PHE A 286 0.59 22.91 6.08
C PHE A 286 -0.09 23.89 5.13
N SER A 287 -0.87 24.85 5.64
CA SER A 287 -1.37 25.95 4.81
C SER A 287 -0.23 26.78 4.23
N MET A 288 0.76 27.14 5.05
CA MET A 288 1.95 27.87 4.60
C MET A 288 2.78 27.05 3.60
N VAL A 289 3.03 25.77 3.89
CA VAL A 289 3.73 24.86 2.96
C VAL A 289 3.01 24.77 1.62
N ASN A 290 1.69 24.59 1.61
CA ASN A 290 0.94 24.54 0.35
C ASN A 290 1.03 25.87 -0.42
N CYS A 291 0.91 27.02 0.27
CA CYS A 291 1.10 28.34 -0.34
C CYS A 291 2.50 28.49 -0.93
N ALA A 292 3.54 28.02 -0.23
CA ALA A 292 4.92 28.11 -0.68
C ALA A 292 5.10 27.48 -2.07
N PHE A 293 4.49 26.33 -2.31
CA PHE A 293 4.60 25.59 -3.58
C PHE A 293 3.61 26.03 -4.67
N ASN A 294 2.76 27.06 -4.46
CA ASN A 294 1.77 27.54 -5.44
C ASN A 294 2.36 28.32 -6.64
N GLY A 295 3.66 28.22 -6.90
CA GLY A 295 4.29 28.84 -8.07
C GLY A 295 5.57 28.12 -8.48
N LYS A 296 5.59 27.53 -9.68
CA LYS A 296 6.80 26.87 -10.20
C LYS A 296 7.94 27.89 -10.32
N ARG A 297 9.09 27.56 -9.71
CA ARG A 297 10.35 28.35 -9.78
C ARG A 297 10.26 29.75 -9.14
N LYS A 298 9.20 30.06 -8.39
CA LYS A 298 9.03 31.34 -7.70
C LYS A 298 9.74 31.29 -6.34
N MET A 299 10.33 32.42 -5.95
CA MET A 299 10.92 32.60 -4.62
C MET A 299 9.82 32.63 -3.55
N LEU A 300 10.15 32.21 -2.33
CA LEU A 300 9.22 32.15 -1.19
C LEU A 300 8.54 33.49 -0.90
N ARG A 301 9.29 34.60 -0.97
CA ARG A 301 8.75 35.96 -0.84
C ARG A 301 7.62 36.31 -1.82
N LYS A 302 7.55 35.62 -2.97
CA LYS A 302 6.49 35.80 -3.97
C LYS A 302 5.32 34.85 -3.76
N THR A 303 5.57 33.63 -3.29
CA THR A 303 4.51 32.64 -3.07
C THR A 303 3.79 32.83 -1.74
N LEU A 304 4.47 33.41 -0.74
CA LEU A 304 3.93 33.67 0.60
C LEU A 304 3.41 35.10 0.80
N GLN A 305 3.38 35.95 -0.23
CA GLN A 305 2.97 37.36 -0.13
C GLN A 305 1.52 37.59 0.35
N HIS A 306 0.69 36.54 0.34
CA HIS A 306 -0.68 36.57 0.87
C HIS A 306 -0.73 36.28 2.37
N VAL A 307 0.36 35.77 2.94
CA VAL A 307 0.51 35.48 4.37
C VAL A 307 1.11 36.68 5.09
N CYS A 308 2.20 37.24 4.55
CA CYS A 308 2.92 38.41 5.07
C CYS A 308 3.44 39.28 3.93
N SER A 309 3.95 40.47 4.24
CA SER A 309 4.66 41.30 3.26
C SER A 309 5.94 40.62 2.77
N SER A 310 6.38 40.99 1.56
CA SER A 310 7.64 40.45 1.00
C SER A 310 8.86 40.75 1.89
N LEU A 311 8.87 41.88 2.60
CA LEU A 311 9.99 42.27 3.47
C LEU A 311 10.05 41.37 4.72
N GLU A 312 8.90 41.17 5.38
CA GLU A 312 8.80 40.28 6.55
C GLU A 312 9.22 38.84 6.20
N ILE A 313 8.86 38.35 5.01
CA ILE A 313 9.28 37.01 4.55
C ILE A 313 10.79 36.94 4.34
N GLU A 314 11.39 37.97 3.73
CA GLU A 314 12.84 38.04 3.52
C GLU A 314 13.59 38.10 4.86
N GLU A 315 13.12 38.89 5.83
CA GLU A 315 13.67 38.96 7.19
C GLU A 315 13.51 37.64 7.96
N ALA A 316 12.36 36.97 7.81
CA ALA A 316 12.11 35.67 8.42
C ALA A 316 13.00 34.57 7.85
N LEU A 317 13.26 34.59 6.53
CA LEU A 317 14.20 33.68 5.88
C LEU A 317 15.62 33.87 6.42
N VAL A 318 16.10 35.12 6.47
CA VAL A 318 17.44 35.44 7.00
C VAL A 318 17.56 35.00 8.46
N SER A 319 16.54 35.27 9.28
CA SER A 319 16.48 34.86 10.69
C SER A 319 16.47 33.33 10.87
N ALA A 320 15.90 32.60 9.90
CA ALA A 320 15.91 31.13 9.87
C ALA A 320 17.22 30.53 9.31
N GLY A 321 18.19 31.37 8.92
CA GLY A 321 19.47 30.96 8.34
C GLY A 321 19.41 30.68 6.83
N LEU A 322 18.40 31.20 6.14
CA LEU A 322 18.13 30.94 4.72
C LEU A 322 18.35 32.19 3.86
N PRO A 323 18.77 32.04 2.59
CA PRO A 323 18.78 33.15 1.63
C PRO A 323 17.39 33.78 1.44
N SER A 324 17.32 35.11 1.35
CA SER A 324 16.08 35.84 1.00
C SER A 324 15.50 35.47 -0.37
N THR A 325 16.34 34.88 -1.22
CA THR A 325 16.00 34.39 -2.57
C THR A 325 15.58 32.93 -2.60
N SER A 326 15.48 32.26 -1.45
CA SER A 326 15.16 30.83 -1.37
C SER A 326 13.86 30.45 -2.05
N ARG A 327 13.86 29.26 -2.63
CA ARG A 327 12.68 28.62 -3.23
C ARG A 327 12.18 27.45 -2.39
N PRO A 328 10.88 27.10 -2.46
CA PRO A 328 10.30 26.03 -1.66
C PRO A 328 11.04 24.69 -1.77
N GLU A 329 11.49 24.32 -2.97
CA GLU A 329 12.21 23.06 -3.23
C GLU A 329 13.61 22.99 -2.62
N GLU A 330 14.13 24.12 -2.13
CA GLU A 330 15.46 24.22 -1.50
C GLU A 330 15.41 24.02 0.02
N LEU A 331 14.22 24.06 0.62
CA LEU A 331 14.02 24.00 2.07
C LEU A 331 13.78 22.56 2.54
N THR A 332 14.42 22.21 3.66
CA THR A 332 14.11 21.02 4.46
C THR A 332 12.83 21.20 5.28
N LEU A 333 12.32 20.12 5.87
CA LEU A 333 11.25 20.19 6.88
C LEU A 333 11.61 21.16 8.02
N ASP A 334 12.82 21.06 8.56
CA ASP A 334 13.26 21.90 9.68
C ASP A 334 13.35 23.38 9.27
N ASP A 335 13.75 23.66 8.04
CA ASP A 335 13.73 25.02 7.48
C ASP A 335 12.31 25.58 7.44
N PHE A 336 11.33 24.79 6.97
CA PHE A 336 9.93 25.18 6.96
C PHE A 336 9.39 25.40 8.38
N VAL A 337 9.77 24.56 9.35
CA VAL A 337 9.35 24.70 10.76
C VAL A 337 9.89 25.99 11.36
N ARG A 338 11.19 26.28 11.16
CA ARG A 338 11.79 27.54 11.61
C ARG A 338 11.12 28.74 10.95
N LEU A 339 10.94 28.72 9.64
CA LEU A 339 10.29 29.79 8.88
C LEU A 339 8.86 30.06 9.39
N HIS A 340 8.05 29.01 9.56
CA HIS A 340 6.69 29.11 10.08
C HIS A 340 6.67 29.76 11.48
N ASN A 341 7.54 29.30 12.37
CA ASN A 341 7.57 29.78 13.74
C ASN A 341 8.09 31.21 13.85
N THR A 342 8.94 31.66 12.93
CA THR A 342 9.34 33.07 12.83
C THR A 342 8.18 33.93 12.34
N ILE A 343 7.48 33.50 11.29
CA ILE A 343 6.34 34.22 10.72
C ILE A 343 5.19 34.37 11.72
N VAL A 344 4.87 33.33 12.48
CA VAL A 344 3.74 33.38 13.45
C VAL A 344 4.07 34.19 14.72
N LYS A 345 5.35 34.44 15.00
CA LYS A 345 5.78 35.26 16.15
C LYS A 345 5.86 36.76 15.83
N ALA A 346 5.96 37.12 14.55
CA ALA A 346 5.99 38.49 14.07
C ALA A 346 4.59 39.09 14.05
#